data_AF-A0A503W8Y3-F1
#
_entry.id   AF-A0A503W8Y3-F1
#
_cell.length_a   1.000
_cell.length_b   1.000
_cell.length_c   1.000
_cell.angle_alpha   90.00
_cell.angle_beta   90.00
_cell.angle_gamma   90.00
#
_symmetry.space_group_name_H-M   'P 1'
#
loop_
_entity.id
_entity.type
_entity.pdbx_description
1 polymer ?
#
loop_
_entity_poly.entity_id
_entity_poly.type
_entity_poly.pdbx_seq_one_letter_code
_entity_poly.pdbx_strand_id
1 'polypeptide(L)'
;MEAKDFNAWIAHMGWNDSEVARQLDISRNTVATYKVKGAPVSIGYACASLAFGLPAWAEPSRSDPAYQDWLQVEATTRAQMRAKVLQQMNTLAKVVGVCTEDLQPTLISDRPLREAIRLVAEGIEGHLTSGARVMFGQDGSLDHAQCKDMLKHHGDEL
;
A
#
# COMPACT_ATOMS: atom_id res chain seq x y z
N MET A 1 -29.30 -9.25 -2.12
CA MET A 1 -30.12 -9.53 -3.31
C MET A 1 -31.50 -9.90 -2.83
N GLU A 2 -32.55 -9.23 -3.29
CA GLU A 2 -33.90 -9.52 -2.80
C GLU A 2 -34.43 -10.86 -3.34
N ALA A 3 -35.48 -11.40 -2.72
CA ALA A 3 -36.10 -12.66 -3.15
C ALA A 3 -36.58 -12.60 -4.61
N LYS A 4 -37.13 -11.44 -5.01
CA LYS A 4 -37.60 -11.20 -6.37
C LYS A 4 -36.46 -11.32 -7.39
N ASP A 5 -35.32 -10.70 -7.08
CA ASP A 5 -34.14 -10.72 -7.95
C ASP A 5 -33.57 -12.13 -8.06
N PHE A 6 -33.50 -12.86 -6.95
CA PHE A 6 -32.98 -14.24 -6.94
C PHE A 6 -33.87 -15.17 -7.78
N ASN A 7 -35.19 -15.07 -7.65
CA ASN A 7 -36.12 -15.86 -8.48
C ASN A 7 -36.04 -15.47 -9.97
N ALA A 8 -35.91 -14.17 -10.28
CA ALA A 8 -35.75 -13.70 -11.65
C ALA A 8 -34.45 -14.20 -12.27
N TRP A 9 -33.35 -14.23 -11.50
CA TRP A 9 -32.08 -14.81 -11.92
C TRP A 9 -32.20 -16.31 -12.20
N ILE A 10 -32.84 -17.11 -11.32
CA ILE A 10 -33.07 -18.54 -11.57
C ILE A 10 -33.86 -18.75 -12.86
N ALA A 11 -34.92 -17.96 -13.07
CA ALA A 11 -35.71 -18.03 -14.30
C ALA A 11 -34.91 -17.64 -15.54
N HIS A 12 -34.04 -16.63 -15.44
CA HIS A 12 -33.15 -16.22 -16.52
C HIS A 12 -32.16 -17.32 -16.92
N MET A 13 -31.59 -18.02 -15.92
CA MET A 13 -30.66 -19.12 -16.18
C MET A 13 -31.37 -20.40 -16.68
N GLY A 14 -32.69 -20.52 -16.50
CA GLY A 14 -33.45 -21.72 -16.86
C GLY A 14 -33.13 -22.94 -16.01
N TRP A 15 -32.62 -22.74 -14.79
CA TRP A 15 -32.18 -23.82 -13.90
C TRP A 15 -33.29 -24.26 -12.93
N ASN A 16 -33.25 -25.54 -12.56
CA ASN A 16 -34.05 -26.05 -11.45
C ASN A 16 -33.31 -25.89 -10.11
N ASP A 17 -34.02 -26.05 -8.99
CA ASP A 17 -33.44 -25.84 -7.65
C ASP A 17 -32.23 -26.75 -7.34
N SER A 18 -32.17 -27.95 -7.94
CA SER A 18 -31.01 -28.86 -7.78
C SER A 18 -29.78 -28.35 -8.54
N GLU A 19 -29.97 -27.80 -9.73
CA GLU A 19 -28.89 -27.23 -10.53
C GLU A 19 -28.40 -25.91 -9.92
N VAL A 20 -29.29 -25.07 -9.43
CA VAL A 20 -28.93 -23.85 -8.68
C VAL A 20 -28.09 -24.20 -7.45
N ALA A 21 -28.50 -25.21 -6.68
CA ALA A 21 -27.76 -25.72 -5.53
C ALA A 21 -26.35 -26.20 -5.92
N ARG A 22 -26.22 -26.91 -7.05
CA ARG A 22 -24.95 -27.42 -7.57
C ARG A 22 -24.02 -26.30 -8.03
N GLN A 23 -24.55 -25.30 -8.75
CA GLN A 23 -23.76 -24.19 -9.31
C GLN A 23 -23.26 -23.22 -8.24
N LEU A 24 -24.06 -23.00 -7.19
CA LEU A 24 -23.70 -22.13 -6.07
C LEU A 24 -23.02 -22.86 -4.91
N ASP A 25 -22.83 -24.18 -5.00
CA ASP A 25 -22.31 -25.04 -3.94
C ASP A 25 -23.02 -24.85 -2.58
N ILE A 26 -24.36 -24.90 -2.60
CA ILE A 26 -25.22 -24.75 -1.42
C ILE A 26 -26.28 -25.84 -1.35
N SER A 27 -26.86 -26.04 -0.17
CA SER A 27 -27.96 -26.99 0.00
C SER A 27 -29.25 -26.53 -0.70
N ARG A 28 -30.07 -27.47 -1.15
CA ARG A 28 -31.41 -27.17 -1.71
C ARG A 28 -32.33 -26.45 -0.72
N ASN A 29 -32.17 -26.70 0.59
CA ASN A 29 -32.91 -25.99 1.63
C ASN A 29 -32.53 -24.52 1.72
N THR A 30 -31.24 -24.22 1.49
CA THR A 30 -30.74 -22.85 1.41
C THR A 30 -31.33 -22.14 0.19
N VAL A 31 -31.40 -22.81 -0.97
CA VAL A 31 -32.07 -22.27 -2.18
C VAL A 31 -33.52 -21.94 -1.88
N ALA A 32 -34.27 -22.86 -1.27
CA ALA A 32 -35.67 -22.63 -0.90
C ALA A 32 -35.81 -21.42 0.06
N THR A 33 -34.90 -21.27 1.01
CA THR A 33 -34.87 -20.13 1.93
C THR A 33 -34.64 -18.82 1.18
N TYR A 34 -33.69 -18.78 0.23
CA TYR A 34 -33.38 -17.57 -0.55
C TYR A 34 -34.50 -17.17 -1.51
N LYS A 35 -35.25 -18.13 -2.06
CA LYS A 35 -36.44 -17.85 -2.89
C LYS A 35 -37.54 -17.12 -2.12
N VAL A 36 -37.57 -17.25 -0.79
CA VAL A 36 -38.56 -16.59 0.09
C VAL A 36 -38.01 -15.31 0.73
N LYS A 37 -36.82 -15.39 1.33
CA LYS A 37 -36.25 -14.32 2.16
C LYS A 37 -35.26 -13.40 1.43
N GLY A 38 -34.82 -13.80 0.24
CA GLY A 38 -33.69 -13.17 -0.45
C GLY A 38 -32.36 -13.79 -0.02
N ALA A 39 -31.32 -13.43 -0.78
CA ALA A 39 -29.98 -13.97 -0.62
C ALA A 39 -29.00 -12.88 -0.13
N PRO A 40 -27.98 -13.26 0.68
CA PRO A 40 -26.89 -12.37 1.04
C PRO A 40 -26.22 -11.73 -0.17
N VAL A 41 -25.57 -10.58 0.03
CA VAL A 41 -24.89 -9.84 -1.04
C VAL A 41 -23.80 -10.68 -1.71
N SER A 42 -23.07 -11.51 -0.95
CA SER A 42 -22.07 -12.44 -1.47
C SER A 42 -22.65 -13.43 -2.49
N ILE A 43 -23.84 -13.97 -2.22
CA ILE A 43 -24.57 -14.84 -3.17
C ILE A 43 -25.00 -14.03 -4.40
N GLY A 44 -25.41 -12.78 -4.21
CA GLY A 44 -25.72 -11.88 -5.33
C GLY A 44 -24.54 -11.71 -6.29
N TYR A 45 -23.32 -11.55 -5.77
CA TYR A 45 -22.12 -11.50 -6.59
C TYR A 45 -21.84 -12.83 -7.29
N ALA A 46 -22.02 -13.97 -6.61
CA ALA A 46 -21.87 -15.29 -7.23
C ALA A 46 -22.87 -15.51 -8.39
N CYS A 47 -24.14 -15.14 -8.20
CA CYS A 47 -25.17 -15.18 -9.23
C CYS A 47 -24.80 -14.32 -10.44
N ALA A 48 -24.29 -13.10 -10.21
CA ALA A 48 -23.83 -12.22 -11.28
C ALA A 48 -22.65 -12.85 -12.04
N SER A 49 -21.62 -13.33 -11.34
CA SER A 49 -20.47 -13.98 -11.97
C SER A 49 -20.87 -15.16 -12.85
N LEU A 50 -21.80 -16.00 -12.40
CA LEU A 50 -22.33 -17.11 -13.19
C LEU A 50 -23.13 -16.65 -14.40
N ALA A 51 -23.98 -15.63 -14.26
CA ALA A 51 -24.79 -15.11 -15.37
C ALA A 51 -23.93 -14.48 -16.48
N PHE A 52 -22.83 -13.81 -16.11
CA PHE A 52 -21.89 -13.22 -17.06
C PHE A 52 -20.84 -14.22 -17.58
N GLY A 53 -20.87 -15.48 -17.14
CA GLY A 53 -19.88 -16.48 -17.54
C GLY A 53 -18.45 -16.12 -17.15
N LEU A 54 -18.28 -15.41 -16.01
CA LEU A 54 -16.95 -15.04 -15.55
C LEU A 54 -16.16 -16.29 -15.19
N PRO A 55 -14.88 -16.38 -15.61
CA PRO A 55 -14.05 -17.52 -15.27
C PRO A 55 -13.80 -17.55 -13.76
N ALA A 56 -13.43 -18.74 -13.25
CA ALA A 56 -12.87 -18.82 -11.92
C ALA A 56 -11.67 -17.86 -11.83
N TRP A 57 -11.48 -17.26 -10.65
CA TRP A 57 -10.28 -16.48 -10.42
C TRP A 57 -9.06 -17.37 -10.65
N ALA A 58 -8.29 -17.03 -11.66
CA ALA A 58 -7.00 -17.62 -11.94
C ALA A 58 -5.95 -16.56 -11.62
N GLU A 59 -4.87 -16.95 -10.95
CA GLU A 59 -3.69 -16.10 -10.95
C GLU A 59 -3.30 -15.85 -12.40
N PRO A 60 -3.09 -14.58 -12.80
CA PRO A 60 -2.63 -14.28 -14.14
C PRO A 60 -1.35 -15.07 -14.40
N SER A 61 -1.34 -15.82 -15.49
CA SER A 61 -0.17 -16.64 -15.80
C SER A 61 1.04 -15.71 -15.94
N ARG A 62 2.22 -16.13 -15.45
CA ARG A 62 3.45 -15.34 -15.67
C ARG A 62 3.73 -15.12 -17.16
N SER A 63 3.18 -15.96 -18.04
CA SER A 63 3.27 -15.81 -19.49
C SER A 63 2.26 -14.86 -20.11
N ASP A 64 1.28 -14.36 -19.35
CA ASP A 64 0.25 -13.45 -19.86
C ASP A 64 0.90 -12.10 -20.22
N PRO A 65 0.80 -11.65 -21.48
CA PRO A 65 1.36 -10.37 -21.91
C PRO A 65 0.84 -9.19 -21.09
N ALA A 66 -0.43 -9.20 -20.66
CA ALA A 66 -1.00 -8.13 -19.85
C ALA A 66 -0.39 -8.10 -18.44
N TYR A 67 -0.10 -9.27 -17.88
CA TYR A 67 0.58 -9.38 -16.59
C TYR A 67 2.05 -8.92 -16.67
N GLN A 68 2.73 -9.27 -17.77
CA GLN A 68 4.09 -8.82 -18.03
C GLN A 68 4.17 -7.29 -18.21
N ASP A 69 3.21 -6.70 -18.92
CA ASP A 69 3.10 -5.24 -19.07
C ASP A 69 2.89 -4.56 -17.72
N TRP A 70 1.97 -5.07 -16.89
CA TRP A 70 1.75 -4.57 -15.54
C TRP A 70 3.03 -4.63 -14.68
N LEU A 71 3.76 -5.75 -14.72
CA LEU A 71 5.03 -5.90 -14.00
C LEU A 71 6.08 -4.87 -14.47
N GLN A 72 6.14 -4.58 -15.76
CA GLN A 72 7.06 -3.56 -16.30
C GLN A 72 6.68 -2.16 -15.84
N VAL A 73 5.38 -1.82 -15.84
CA VAL A 73 4.88 -0.54 -15.31
C VAL A 73 5.20 -0.42 -13.84
N GLU A 74 4.98 -1.46 -13.03
CA GLU A 74 5.29 -1.45 -11.60
C GLU A 74 6.80 -1.29 -11.36
N ALA A 75 7.64 -2.05 -12.06
CA ALA A 75 9.08 -1.96 -11.95
C ALA A 75 9.61 -0.57 -12.34
N THR A 76 9.10 -0.01 -13.43
CA THR A 76 9.45 1.35 -13.88
C THR A 76 9.02 2.39 -12.87
N THR A 77 7.80 2.28 -12.35
CA THR A 77 7.27 3.19 -11.32
C THR A 77 8.12 3.15 -10.06
N ARG A 78 8.46 1.95 -9.57
CA ARG A 78 9.35 1.77 -8.42
C ARG A 78 10.75 2.36 -8.68
N ALA A 79 11.31 2.16 -9.87
CA ALA A 79 12.60 2.73 -10.25
C ALA A 79 12.56 4.26 -10.30
N GLN A 80 11.50 4.85 -10.85
CA GLN A 80 11.28 6.30 -10.87
C GLN A 80 11.14 6.88 -9.45
N MET A 81 10.37 6.23 -8.58
CA MET A 81 10.26 6.63 -7.17
C MET A 81 11.61 6.56 -6.48
N ARG A 82 12.38 5.49 -6.68
CA ARG A 82 13.73 5.35 -6.13
C ARG A 82 14.68 6.44 -6.63
N ALA A 83 14.67 6.74 -7.93
CA ALA A 83 15.48 7.81 -8.49
C ALA A 83 15.13 9.18 -7.90
N LYS A 84 13.84 9.45 -7.68
CA LYS A 84 13.38 10.70 -7.03
C LYS A 84 13.84 10.79 -5.58
N VAL A 85 13.79 9.70 -4.82
CA VAL A 85 14.31 9.65 -3.45
C VAL A 85 15.81 9.93 -3.43
N LEU A 86 16.59 9.28 -4.30
CA LEU A 86 18.04 9.51 -4.39
C LEU A 86 18.38 10.95 -4.78
N GLN A 87 17.62 11.55 -5.69
CA GLN A 87 17.76 12.96 -6.06
C GLN A 87 17.51 13.87 -4.84
N GLN A 88 16.48 13.58 -4.04
CA GLN A 88 16.17 14.31 -2.82
C GLN A 88 17.26 14.11 -1.75
N MET A 89 17.85 12.93 -1.62
CA MET A 89 18.94 12.66 -0.65
C MET A 89 20.22 13.46 -0.94
N ASN A 90 20.41 13.90 -2.19
CA ASN A 90 21.52 14.77 -2.58
C ASN A 90 21.20 16.26 -2.48
N THR A 91 19.97 16.65 -2.12
CA THR A 91 19.69 18.07 -1.88
C THR A 91 20.38 18.55 -0.60
N LEU A 92 20.85 19.80 -0.63
CA LEU A 92 21.47 20.41 0.54
C LEU A 92 20.42 20.60 1.63
N ALA A 93 20.76 20.17 2.82
CA ALA A 93 19.98 20.27 4.03
C ALA A 93 20.76 21.05 5.09
N LYS A 94 20.02 21.80 5.89
CA LYS A 94 20.54 22.56 7.02
C LYS A 94 20.16 21.86 8.32
N VAL A 95 21.14 21.64 9.19
CA VAL A 95 20.90 21.08 10.53
C VAL A 95 20.79 22.22 11.53
N VAL A 96 19.74 22.23 12.34
CA VAL A 96 19.48 23.22 13.39
C VAL A 96 19.19 22.54 14.72
N GLY A 97 19.44 23.22 15.84
CA GLY A 97 19.09 22.70 17.18
C GLY A 97 20.06 21.68 17.75
N VAL A 98 21.28 21.57 17.20
CA VAL A 98 22.39 20.84 17.84
C VAL A 98 23.03 21.78 18.86
N CYS A 99 23.22 21.29 20.08
CA CYS A 99 23.84 22.06 21.15
C CYS A 99 25.02 21.29 21.77
N THR A 100 25.98 22.00 22.36
CA THR A 100 26.99 21.40 23.25
C THR A 100 26.36 20.90 24.55
N GLU A 101 27.11 20.16 25.36
CA GLU A 101 26.68 19.75 26.72
C GLU A 101 26.27 20.95 27.60
N ASP A 102 26.92 22.10 27.39
CA ASP A 102 26.59 23.38 28.06
C ASP A 102 25.39 24.12 27.43
N LEU A 103 24.60 23.44 26.60
CA LEU A 103 23.42 23.96 25.89
C LEU A 103 23.71 25.14 24.94
N GLN A 104 24.97 25.32 24.52
CA GLN A 104 25.31 26.35 23.53
C GLN A 104 24.99 25.86 22.11
N PRO A 105 24.32 26.67 21.28
CA PRO A 105 23.96 26.25 19.92
C PRO A 105 25.22 26.10 19.04
N THR A 106 25.32 24.97 18.36
CA THR A 106 26.40 24.67 17.40
C THR A 106 25.92 24.94 15.99
N LEU A 107 26.69 25.72 15.24
CA LEU A 107 26.45 25.93 13.81
C LEU A 107 27.00 24.74 13.03
N ILE A 108 26.13 24.06 12.27
CA ILE A 108 26.53 22.99 11.37
C ILE A 108 26.41 23.50 9.93
N SER A 109 27.45 23.25 9.14
CA SER A 109 27.46 23.60 7.71
C SER A 109 26.37 22.84 6.95
N ASP A 110 25.84 23.44 5.89
CA ASP A 110 24.93 22.75 4.98
C ASP A 110 25.60 21.51 4.38
N ARG A 111 24.86 20.40 4.30
CA ARG A 111 25.33 19.09 3.82
C ARG A 111 24.24 18.36 3.05
N PRO A 112 24.57 17.35 2.22
CA PRO A 112 23.56 16.50 1.61
C PRO A 112 22.61 15.92 2.66
N LEU A 113 21.31 15.86 2.35
CA LEU A 113 20.25 15.41 3.26
C LEU A 113 20.58 14.09 3.95
N ARG A 114 21.14 13.11 3.22
CA ARG A 114 21.55 11.81 3.79
C ARG A 114 22.58 11.94 4.92
N GLU A 115 23.56 12.84 4.77
CA GLU A 115 24.62 13.07 5.75
C GLU A 115 24.08 13.82 6.96
N ALA A 116 23.18 14.78 6.72
CA ALA A 116 22.48 15.50 7.78
C ALA A 116 21.61 14.56 8.62
N ILE A 117 20.89 13.62 7.99
CA ILE A 117 20.10 12.58 8.68
C ILE A 117 20.99 11.68 9.53
N ARG A 118 22.09 11.15 8.97
CA ARG A 118 23.05 10.31 9.72
C ARG A 118 23.60 11.05 10.94
N LEU A 119 24.08 12.27 10.73
CA LEU A 119 24.64 13.11 11.78
C LEU A 119 23.66 13.33 12.94
N VAL A 120 22.39 13.64 12.64
CA VAL A 120 21.37 13.82 13.68
C VAL A 120 21.01 12.50 14.36
N ALA A 121 20.85 11.42 13.60
CA ALA A 121 20.41 10.11 14.09
C ALA A 121 21.46 9.39 14.96
N GLU A 122 22.73 9.41 14.53
CA GLU A 122 23.86 8.77 15.21
C GLU A 122 24.38 9.64 16.37
N GLY A 123 24.14 10.95 16.30
CA GLY A 123 24.66 11.91 17.25
C GLY A 123 26.05 12.41 16.87
N ILE A 124 26.45 13.51 17.49
CA ILE A 124 27.80 14.05 17.37
C ILE A 124 28.44 13.99 18.75
N GLU A 125 29.68 13.50 18.81
CA GLU A 125 30.42 13.43 20.08
C GLU A 125 30.50 14.80 20.76
N GLY A 126 30.17 14.84 22.07
CA GLY A 126 30.12 16.07 22.86
C GLY A 126 28.94 17.01 22.56
N HIS A 127 27.95 16.56 21.79
CA HIS A 127 26.79 17.38 21.41
C HIS A 127 25.45 16.65 21.61
N LEU A 128 24.45 17.39 22.06
CA LEU A 128 23.07 16.96 22.17
C LEU A 128 22.34 17.14 20.83
N THR A 129 21.90 16.03 20.23
CA THR A 129 21.13 16.02 18.98
C THR A 129 19.64 15.71 19.16
N SER A 130 19.17 15.48 20.39
CA SER A 130 17.77 15.15 20.68
C SER A 130 16.78 16.27 20.32
N GLY A 131 17.24 17.54 20.33
CA GLY A 131 16.49 18.71 19.87
C GLY A 131 16.76 19.11 18.43
N ALA A 132 17.62 18.36 17.72
CA ALA A 132 18.05 18.73 16.39
C ALA A 132 16.98 18.44 15.33
N ARG A 133 16.96 19.27 14.29
CA ARG A 133 16.11 19.13 13.11
C ARG A 133 16.94 19.29 11.84
N VAL A 134 16.62 18.48 10.84
CA VAL A 134 17.16 18.57 9.48
C VAL A 134 16.13 19.26 8.60
N MET A 135 16.47 20.42 8.05
CA MET A 135 15.64 21.18 7.12
C MET A 135 16.11 21.00 5.68
N PHE A 136 15.21 20.73 4.74
CA PHE A 136 15.53 20.57 3.32
C PHE A 136 14.39 21.08 2.44
N GLY A 137 14.72 21.65 1.28
CA GLY A 137 13.72 22.26 0.39
C GLY A 137 13.02 23.47 1.01
N GLN A 138 11.80 23.78 0.56
CA GLN A 138 11.02 24.92 1.05
C GLN A 138 10.35 24.64 2.41
N ASP A 139 9.79 23.43 2.60
CA ASP A 139 8.99 23.09 3.78
C ASP A 139 9.39 21.75 4.45
N GLY A 140 10.43 21.08 3.96
CA GLY A 140 10.85 19.78 4.48
C GLY A 140 11.56 19.91 5.82
N SER A 141 11.11 19.18 6.83
CA SER A 141 11.83 19.04 8.10
C SER A 141 11.72 17.64 8.66
N LEU A 142 12.82 17.14 9.24
CA LEU A 142 12.88 15.89 9.99
C LEU A 142 13.41 16.19 11.38
N ASP A 143 12.76 15.65 12.41
CA ASP A 143 13.28 15.66 13.76
C ASP A 143 14.20 14.45 14.02
N HIS A 144 14.84 14.44 15.19
CA HIS A 144 15.75 13.38 15.59
C HIS A 144 15.13 11.97 15.57
N ALA A 145 13.85 11.82 15.96
CA ALA A 145 13.20 10.50 15.93
C ALA A 145 12.97 10.03 14.49
N GLN A 146 12.50 10.92 13.63
CA GLN A 146 12.30 10.66 12.21
C GLN A 146 13.62 10.34 11.50
N CYS A 147 14.72 11.03 11.85
CA CYS A 147 16.05 10.71 11.33
C CYS A 147 16.49 9.29 11.74
N LYS A 148 16.22 8.87 12.98
CA LYS A 148 16.51 7.51 13.44
C LYS A 148 15.68 6.45 12.72
N ASP A 149 14.39 6.71 12.53
CA ASP A 149 13.51 5.80 11.80
C ASP A 149 13.97 5.64 10.34
N MET A 150 14.36 6.75 9.69
CA MET A 150 14.92 6.71 8.34
C MET A 150 16.22 5.91 8.27
N LEU A 151 17.13 6.09 9.23
CA LEU A 151 18.38 5.31 9.28
C LEU A 151 18.12 3.82 9.52
N LYS A 152 17.14 3.47 10.35
CA LYS A 152 16.76 2.08 10.62
C LYS A 152 16.19 1.38 9.39
N HIS A 153 15.38 2.08 8.60
CA HIS A 153 14.70 1.48 7.44
C HIS A 153 15.51 1.56 6.14
N HIS A 154 16.42 2.52 6.02
CA HIS A 154 17.14 2.82 4.78
C HIS A 154 18.65 2.98 4.96
N GLY A 155 19.22 2.53 6.08
CA GLY A 155 20.62 2.82 6.45
C GLY A 155 21.68 2.39 5.43
N ASP A 156 21.44 1.27 4.72
CA ASP A 156 22.31 0.76 3.66
C ASP A 156 22.23 1.59 2.35
N GLU A 157 21.16 2.37 2.18
CA GLU A 157 20.88 3.18 0.99
C GLU A 157 21.11 4.69 1.19
N LEU A 158 21.29 5.12 2.45
CA LEU A 158 21.69 6.48 2.84
C LEU A 158 23.21 6.68 2.73
#